data_AF-A0A842LUS1-F1
#
_entry.id   AF-A0A842LUS1-F1
#
_cell.length_a   1.000
_cell.length_b   1.000
_cell.length_c   1.000
_cell.angle_alpha   90.00
_cell.angle_beta   90.00
_cell.angle_gamma   90.00
#
_symmetry.space_group_name_H-M   'P 1'
#
loop_
_entity.id
_entity.type
_entity.pdbx_description
1 polymer ?
#
loop_
_entity_poly.entity_id
_entity_poly.type
_entity_poly.pdbx_seq_one_letter_code
_entity_poly.pdbx_strand_id
1 'polypeptide(L)'
;ADVVAVDAPLSLPAGRCCLEHDCSCSRYGHFRRADLELRRYGSVLPLTWRGMRELTMRGMKMAETLGSMGVKVIETHPRTADSVAGLSGWMKRKLGIEDLEMSVHQRDALIAGAVAILYCRGDFIELGDPVEGTIVLPSPGVEL
;
A
#
# COMPACT_ATOMS: atom_id res chain seq x y z
N ALA A 1 -3.66 5.38 18.51
CA ALA A 1 -3.38 4.03 18.02
C ALA A 1 -2.17 4.12 17.12
N ASP A 2 -1.23 3.19 17.23
CA ASP A 2 -0.08 3.15 16.33
C ASP A 2 -0.57 2.75 14.93
N VAL A 3 -0.12 3.49 13.91
CA VAL A 3 -0.47 3.24 12.51
C VAL A 3 0.76 2.71 11.79
N VAL A 4 0.60 1.62 11.05
CA VAL A 4 1.64 1.05 10.19
C VAL A 4 1.12 1.04 8.75
N ALA A 5 1.85 1.69 7.86
CA ALA A 5 1.60 1.58 6.43
C ALA A 5 2.46 0.47 5.80
N VAL A 6 1.87 -0.30 4.90
CA VAL A 6 2.49 -1.47 4.28
C VAL A 6 2.45 -1.35 2.76
N ASP A 7 3.60 -1.58 2.11
CA ASP A 7 3.71 -1.73 0.67
C ASP A 7 3.39 -3.17 0.22
N ALA A 8 2.12 -3.54 0.33
CA ALA A 8 1.59 -4.81 -0.17
C ALA A 8 0.06 -4.77 -0.17
N PRO A 9 -0.61 -5.47 -1.11
CA PRO A 9 -2.04 -5.70 -1.01
C PRO A 9 -2.42 -6.38 0.32
N LEU A 10 -3.37 -5.79 1.04
CA LEU A 10 -3.84 -6.28 2.34
C LEU A 10 -5.21 -6.96 2.28
N SER A 11 -5.72 -7.21 1.08
CA SER A 11 -7.06 -7.76 0.84
C SER A 11 -7.16 -8.44 -0.53
N LEU A 12 -8.26 -9.14 -0.75
CA LEU A 12 -8.55 -9.87 -1.98
C LEU A 12 -9.56 -9.10 -2.85
N PRO A 13 -9.56 -9.32 -4.17
CA PRO A 13 -10.65 -8.86 -5.03
C PRO A 13 -12.01 -9.35 -4.54
N ALA A 14 -13.04 -8.52 -4.70
CA ALA A 14 -14.39 -8.81 -4.27
C ALA A 14 -14.89 -10.14 -4.85
N GLY A 15 -15.47 -10.97 -3.97
CA GLY A 15 -15.93 -12.32 -4.30
C GLY A 15 -14.86 -13.40 -4.30
N ARG A 16 -13.56 -13.06 -4.18
CA ARG A 16 -12.50 -14.05 -4.01
C ARG A 16 -12.29 -14.42 -2.54
N CYS A 17 -12.23 -15.72 -2.27
CA CYS A 17 -11.74 -16.24 -0.98
C CYS A 17 -10.23 -16.53 -1.01
N CYS A 18 -9.63 -16.66 -2.20
CA CYS A 18 -8.20 -16.82 -2.40
C CYS A 18 -7.79 -16.38 -3.82
N LEU A 19 -6.49 -16.45 -4.12
CA LEU A 19 -5.91 -16.11 -5.43
C LEU A 19 -5.50 -17.34 -6.24
N GLU A 20 -5.99 -18.53 -5.85
CA GLU A 20 -5.75 -19.78 -6.57
C GLU A 20 -6.63 -19.88 -7.80
N HIS A 21 -6.15 -20.63 -8.79
CA HIS A 21 -6.75 -20.72 -10.13
C HIS A 21 -7.80 -21.83 -10.23
N ASP A 22 -7.66 -22.88 -9.44
CA ASP A 22 -8.54 -24.06 -9.35
C ASP A 22 -9.69 -23.89 -8.35
N CYS A 23 -9.67 -22.81 -7.55
CA CYS A 23 -10.77 -22.46 -6.66
C CYS A 23 -12.00 -21.99 -7.46
N SER A 24 -13.21 -22.33 -6.99
CA SER A 24 -14.47 -21.85 -7.60
C SER A 24 -14.60 -20.31 -7.62
N CYS A 25 -13.90 -19.61 -6.71
CA CYS A 25 -13.85 -18.15 -6.69
C CYS A 25 -12.96 -17.56 -7.82
N SER A 26 -12.22 -18.38 -8.58
CA SER A 26 -11.37 -17.91 -9.67
C SER A 26 -12.15 -17.24 -10.81
N ARG A 27 -13.48 -17.42 -10.84
CA ARG A 27 -14.42 -16.70 -11.71
C ARG A 27 -14.47 -15.18 -11.46
N TYR A 28 -14.01 -14.69 -10.31
CA TYR A 28 -14.01 -13.27 -9.95
C TYR A 28 -12.71 -12.56 -10.39
N GLY A 29 -12.70 -11.22 -10.30
CA GLY A 29 -11.66 -10.36 -10.87
C GLY A 29 -10.25 -10.58 -10.32
N HIS A 30 -9.24 -10.11 -11.06
CA HIS A 30 -7.82 -10.23 -10.70
C HIS A 30 -7.25 -9.00 -9.97
N PHE A 31 -8.06 -7.95 -9.87
CA PHE A 31 -7.72 -6.64 -9.31
C PHE A 31 -8.86 -6.22 -8.38
N ARG A 32 -8.53 -5.50 -7.31
CA ARG A 32 -9.47 -4.74 -6.50
C ARG A 32 -9.78 -3.41 -7.16
N ARG A 33 -10.82 -2.73 -6.68
CA ARG A 33 -11.14 -1.35 -7.05
C ARG A 33 -9.96 -0.41 -6.79
N ALA A 34 -9.27 -0.58 -5.67
CA ALA A 34 -8.08 0.20 -5.32
C ALA A 34 -6.97 0.07 -6.38
N ASP A 35 -6.69 -1.16 -6.83
CA ASP A 35 -5.66 -1.43 -7.85
C ASP A 35 -6.05 -0.79 -9.20
N LEU A 36 -7.33 -0.84 -9.57
CA LEU A 36 -7.83 -0.23 -10.79
C LEU A 36 -7.76 1.31 -10.76
N GLU A 37 -8.02 1.93 -9.60
CA GLU A 37 -7.92 3.38 -9.44
C GLU A 37 -6.47 3.85 -9.40
N LEU A 38 -5.56 3.06 -8.82
CA LEU A 38 -4.12 3.32 -8.81
C LEU A 38 -3.54 3.39 -10.22
N ARG A 39 -4.18 2.78 -11.24
CA ARG A 39 -3.76 2.83 -12.66
C ARG A 39 -3.63 4.24 -13.23
N ARG A 40 -4.31 5.22 -12.63
CA ARG A 40 -4.17 6.64 -13.01
C ARG A 40 -2.75 7.16 -12.79
N TYR A 41 -1.97 6.50 -11.93
CA TYR A 41 -0.59 6.86 -11.59
C TYR A 41 0.47 5.93 -12.22
N GLY A 42 0.07 4.79 -12.80
CA GLY A 42 0.99 3.85 -13.45
C GLY A 42 0.46 2.42 -13.55
N SER A 43 1.20 1.55 -14.23
CA SER A 43 0.81 0.16 -14.41
C SER A 43 0.82 -0.62 -13.09
N VAL A 44 -0.21 -1.46 -12.89
CA VAL A 44 -0.34 -2.36 -11.74
C VAL A 44 -0.40 -3.82 -12.19
N LEU A 45 0.16 -4.73 -11.39
CA LEU A 45 0.16 -6.15 -11.67
C LEU A 45 -1.10 -6.84 -11.11
N PRO A 46 -1.66 -7.85 -11.80
CA PRO A 46 -2.79 -8.62 -11.25
C PRO A 46 -2.40 -9.34 -9.96
N LEU A 47 -3.27 -9.32 -8.95
CA LEU A 47 -3.03 -10.01 -7.68
C LEU A 47 -2.88 -11.53 -7.85
N THR A 48 -3.49 -12.09 -8.89
CA THR A 48 -3.40 -13.53 -9.20
C THR A 48 -2.06 -13.95 -9.83
N TRP A 49 -1.18 -13.02 -10.20
CA TRP A 49 0.18 -13.37 -10.62
C TRP A 49 0.94 -13.97 -9.45
N ARG A 50 1.75 -15.02 -9.69
CA ARG A 50 2.40 -15.78 -8.62
C ARG A 50 3.10 -14.91 -7.57
N GLY A 51 3.94 -13.98 -8.00
CA GLY A 51 4.66 -13.08 -7.08
C GLY A 51 3.72 -12.15 -6.29
N MET A 52 2.69 -11.61 -6.95
CA MET A 52 1.69 -10.76 -6.30
C MET A 52 0.82 -11.56 -5.34
N ARG A 53 0.48 -12.81 -5.66
CA ARG A 53 -0.25 -13.71 -4.78
C ARG A 53 0.54 -13.96 -3.51
N GLU A 54 1.80 -14.37 -3.62
CA GLU A 54 2.68 -14.62 -2.48
C GLU A 54 2.89 -13.34 -1.64
N LEU A 55 3.00 -12.17 -2.27
CA LEU A 55 3.07 -10.88 -1.58
C LEU A 55 1.77 -10.55 -0.84
N THR A 56 0.62 -10.67 -1.50
CA THR A 56 -0.72 -10.38 -0.94
C THR A 56 -1.02 -11.27 0.26
N MET A 57 -0.78 -12.58 0.14
CA MET A 57 -1.05 -13.51 1.25
C MET A 57 -0.15 -13.21 2.47
N ARG A 58 1.10 -12.80 2.25
CA ARG A 58 2.00 -12.36 3.34
C ARG A 58 1.53 -11.03 3.95
N GLY A 59 1.13 -10.07 3.12
CA GLY A 59 0.60 -8.77 3.55
C GLY A 59 -0.63 -8.94 4.44
N MET A 60 -1.61 -9.71 3.99
CA MET A 60 -2.82 -10.05 4.76
C MET A 60 -2.49 -10.68 6.12
N LYS A 61 -1.61 -11.69 6.15
CA LYS A 61 -1.20 -12.34 7.40
C LYS A 61 -0.49 -11.38 8.36
N MET A 62 0.36 -10.50 7.83
CA MET A 62 1.04 -9.48 8.62
C MET A 62 0.04 -8.47 9.19
N ALA A 63 -0.92 -8.01 8.38
CA ALA A 63 -1.97 -7.10 8.81
C ALA A 63 -2.87 -7.70 9.89
N GLU A 64 -3.23 -8.98 9.76
CA GLU A 64 -3.97 -9.72 10.80
C GLU A 64 -3.17 -9.79 12.12
N THR A 65 -1.88 -10.14 12.03
CA THR A 65 -1.02 -10.27 13.22
C THR A 65 -0.90 -8.93 13.94
N LEU A 66 -0.55 -7.85 13.24
CA LEU A 66 -0.45 -6.51 13.80
C LEU A 66 -1.81 -6.00 14.30
N GLY A 67 -2.88 -6.25 13.56
CA GLY A 67 -4.25 -5.89 13.95
C GLY A 67 -4.69 -6.56 15.25
N SER A 68 -4.32 -7.82 15.48
CA SER A 68 -4.58 -8.53 16.73
C SER A 68 -3.88 -7.91 17.95
N MET A 69 -2.83 -7.11 17.72
CA MET A 69 -2.10 -6.34 18.73
C MET A 69 -2.66 -4.91 18.92
N GLY A 70 -3.76 -4.56 18.26
CA GLY A 70 -4.37 -3.23 18.32
C GLY A 70 -3.73 -2.18 17.40
N VAL A 71 -2.84 -2.59 16.50
CA VAL A 71 -2.19 -1.69 15.53
C VAL A 71 -3.11 -1.47 14.33
N LYS A 72 -3.29 -0.22 13.92
CA LYS A 72 -4.01 0.11 12.69
C LYS A 72 -3.07 -0.10 11.50
N VAL A 73 -3.39 -1.07 10.65
CA VAL A 73 -2.62 -1.32 9.43
C VAL A 73 -3.33 -0.70 8.24
N ILE A 74 -2.58 0.04 7.44
CA ILE A 74 -3.05 0.63 6.18
C ILE A 74 -2.16 0.16 5.04
N GLU A 75 -2.73 0.05 3.85
CA GLU A 75 -1.99 -0.24 2.63
C GLU A 75 -1.54 1.06 1.96
N THR A 76 -0.34 1.07 1.38
CA THR A 76 0.12 2.18 0.55
C THR A 76 0.90 1.68 -0.66
N HIS A 77 1.25 2.60 -1.56
CA HIS A 77 2.10 2.34 -2.72
C HIS A 77 3.20 3.40 -2.77
N PRO A 78 4.39 3.12 -2.21
CA PRO A 78 5.46 4.10 -1.96
C PRO A 78 5.86 4.89 -3.19
N ARG A 79 6.00 4.23 -4.34
CA ARG A 79 6.33 4.91 -5.60
C ARG A 79 5.30 5.98 -5.96
N THR A 80 4.02 5.70 -5.82
CA THR A 80 2.97 6.69 -6.10
C THR A 80 2.91 7.75 -5.02
N ALA A 81 3.05 7.37 -3.74
CA ALA A 81 3.07 8.33 -2.64
C ALA A 81 4.19 9.36 -2.81
N ASP A 82 5.40 8.90 -3.18
CA ASP A 82 6.53 9.77 -3.45
C ASP A 82 6.30 10.65 -4.68
N SER A 83 5.72 10.10 -5.74
CA SER A 83 5.35 10.89 -6.93
C SER A 83 4.32 11.99 -6.62
N VAL A 84 3.45 11.81 -5.62
CA VAL A 84 2.38 12.75 -5.28
C VAL A 84 2.85 13.83 -4.30
N ALA A 85 3.72 13.49 -3.34
CA ALA A 85 4.10 14.38 -2.24
C ALA A 85 5.61 14.66 -2.14
N GLY A 86 6.45 14.08 -3.01
CA GLY A 86 7.90 14.33 -3.03
C GLY A 86 8.62 13.94 -1.73
N LEU A 87 8.19 12.85 -1.10
CA LEU A 87 8.60 12.40 0.22
C LEU A 87 10.10 12.06 0.28
N SER A 88 10.66 11.42 -0.74
CA SER A 88 12.11 11.16 -0.84
C SER A 88 12.91 12.47 -0.85
N GLY A 89 12.44 13.45 -1.60
CA GLY A 89 13.04 14.78 -1.65
C GLY A 89 12.94 15.51 -0.30
N TRP A 90 11.79 15.39 0.38
CA TRP A 90 11.61 15.91 1.73
C TRP A 90 12.57 15.26 2.72
N MET A 91 12.70 13.93 2.71
CA MET A 91 13.59 13.19 3.62
C MET A 91 15.04 13.60 3.43
N LYS A 92 15.48 13.72 2.17
CA LYS A 92 16.83 14.22 1.87
C LYS A 92 17.05 15.62 2.43
N ARG A 93 16.11 16.56 2.22
CA ARG A 93 16.26 17.95 2.65
C ARG A 93 16.15 18.15 4.17
N LYS A 94 15.30 17.38 4.85
CA LYS A 94 14.95 17.59 6.26
C LYS A 94 15.68 16.65 7.21
N LEU A 95 15.99 15.42 6.77
CA LEU A 95 16.63 14.39 7.58
C LEU A 95 18.07 14.11 7.15
N GLY A 96 18.53 14.64 6.01
CA GLY A 96 19.87 14.38 5.48
C GLY A 96 20.07 12.94 5.00
N ILE A 97 19.00 12.20 4.76
CA ILE A 97 19.06 10.81 4.28
C ILE A 97 19.30 10.84 2.77
N GLU A 98 20.48 10.38 2.34
CA GLU A 98 20.83 10.28 0.92
C GLU A 98 20.50 8.91 0.33
N ASP A 99 20.11 8.91 -0.94
CA ASP A 99 19.74 7.71 -1.69
C ASP A 99 20.91 6.73 -1.92
N LEU A 100 22.16 7.17 -1.74
CA LEU A 100 23.35 6.44 -2.19
C LEU A 100 23.68 5.21 -1.33
N GLU A 101 23.22 5.16 -0.07
CA GLU A 101 23.50 4.02 0.83
C GLU A 101 22.28 3.11 1.08
N MET A 102 21.10 3.49 0.59
CA MET A 102 19.84 2.86 0.97
C MET A 102 19.27 2.00 -0.15
N SER A 103 18.89 0.76 0.18
CA SER A 103 18.18 -0.12 -0.76
C SER A 103 16.79 0.44 -1.09
N VAL A 104 16.25 0.04 -2.24
CA VAL A 104 14.89 0.43 -2.66
C VAL A 104 13.86 0.08 -1.57
N HIS A 105 13.97 -1.10 -0.95
CA HIS A 105 13.04 -1.54 0.10
C HIS A 105 13.11 -0.70 1.38
N GLN A 106 14.31 -0.24 1.76
CA GLN A 106 14.45 0.66 2.91
C GLN A 106 13.84 2.04 2.61
N ARG A 107 14.03 2.55 1.39
CA ARG A 107 13.40 3.79 0.95
C ARG A 107 11.88 3.67 0.96
N ASP A 108 11.35 2.59 0.39
CA ASP A 108 9.91 2.31 0.36
C ASP A 108 9.32 2.22 1.77
N ALA A 109 10.04 1.62 2.72
CA ALA A 109 9.64 1.57 4.13
C ALA A 109 9.59 2.96 4.79
N LEU A 110 10.57 3.83 4.51
CA LEU A 110 10.55 5.22 5.02
C LEU A 110 9.41 6.03 4.42
N ILE A 111 9.16 5.89 3.11
CA ILE A 111 8.02 6.52 2.44
C ILE A 111 6.70 6.02 3.04
N ALA A 112 6.56 4.71 3.27
CA ALA A 112 5.39 4.16 3.93
C ALA A 112 5.21 4.74 5.35
N GLY A 113 6.29 4.86 6.13
CA GLY A 113 6.28 5.53 7.42
C GLY A 113 5.79 6.99 7.33
N ALA A 114 6.24 7.75 6.33
CA ALA A 114 5.76 9.10 6.06
C ALA A 114 4.26 9.14 5.72
N VAL A 115 3.77 8.18 4.92
CA VAL A 115 2.33 8.02 4.63
C VAL A 115 1.55 7.76 5.92
N ALA A 116 2.04 6.94 6.84
CA ALA A 116 1.39 6.71 8.14
C ALA A 116 1.30 7.99 8.97
N ILE A 117 2.33 8.85 8.94
CA ILE A 117 2.28 10.16 9.61
C ILE A 117 1.18 11.04 9.01
N LEU A 118 1.11 11.14 7.67
CA LEU A 118 0.08 11.94 6.99
C LEU A 118 -1.33 11.38 7.23
N TYR A 119 -1.47 10.05 7.27
CA TYR A 119 -2.72 9.40 7.62
C TYR A 119 -3.20 9.82 9.02
N CYS A 120 -2.30 9.84 10.01
CA CYS A 120 -2.61 10.30 11.36
C CYS A 120 -3.01 11.79 11.43
N ARG A 121 -2.54 12.62 10.48
CA ARG A 121 -2.91 14.05 10.38
C ARG A 121 -4.23 14.29 9.65
N GLY A 122 -4.73 13.29 8.91
CA GLY A 122 -5.89 13.44 8.03
C GLY A 122 -5.55 13.92 6.63
N ASP A 123 -4.25 14.00 6.28
CA ASP A 123 -3.78 14.52 4.99
C ASP A 123 -3.55 13.41 3.95
N PHE A 124 -4.61 12.66 3.68
CA PHE A 124 -4.56 11.53 2.75
C PHE A 124 -5.79 11.45 1.84
N ILE A 125 -5.66 10.62 0.81
CA ILE A 125 -6.77 10.12 0.00
C ILE A 125 -6.78 8.60 0.07
N GLU A 126 -7.96 8.00 -0.06
CA GLU A 126 -8.12 6.56 -0.20
C GLU A 126 -8.57 6.24 -1.62
N LEU A 127 -7.87 5.32 -2.26
CA LEU A 127 -8.27 4.74 -3.54
C LEU A 127 -8.99 3.41 -3.28
N GLY A 128 -10.11 3.17 -3.95
CA GLY A 128 -10.83 1.91 -3.86
C GLY A 128 -12.16 1.95 -3.10
N ASP A 129 -12.59 0.76 -2.67
CA ASP A 129 -13.80 0.54 -1.89
C ASP A 129 -13.40 0.09 -0.48
N PRO A 130 -13.80 0.80 0.61
CA PRO A 130 -13.47 0.40 1.98
C PRO A 130 -13.88 -1.03 2.36
N VAL A 131 -14.90 -1.61 1.71
CA VAL A 131 -15.34 -2.98 1.95
C VAL A 131 -14.39 -3.99 1.31
N GLU A 132 -13.85 -3.67 0.13
CA GLU A 132 -12.89 -4.52 -0.59
C GLU A 132 -11.44 -4.29 -0.11
N GLY A 133 -11.16 -3.11 0.44
CA GLY A 133 -9.85 -2.63 0.85
C GLY A 133 -9.39 -1.44 0.01
N THR A 134 -8.67 -0.52 0.64
CA THR A 134 -8.20 0.74 0.05
C THR A 134 -6.69 0.83 0.01
N ILE A 135 -6.16 1.65 -0.91
CA ILE A 135 -4.76 2.09 -0.92
C ILE A 135 -4.73 3.55 -0.47
N VAL A 136 -3.96 3.83 0.58
CA VAL A 136 -3.78 5.17 1.14
C VAL A 136 -2.62 5.87 0.45
N LEU A 137 -2.88 7.07 -0.06
CA LEU A 137 -1.88 7.98 -0.62
C LEU A 137 -1.94 9.34 0.07
N PRO A 138 -0.84 10.12 0.08
CA PRO A 138 -0.86 11.51 0.50
C PRO A 138 -1.88 12.34 -0.30
N SER A 139 -2.50 13.34 0.33
CA SER A 139 -3.27 14.34 -0.42
C SER A 139 -2.36 15.07 -1.44
N PRO A 140 -2.81 15.32 -2.68
CA PRO A 140 -1.99 16.02 -3.66
C PRO A 140 -1.48 17.38 -3.16
N GLY A 141 -0.17 17.61 -3.25
CA GLY A 141 0.47 18.86 -2.82
C GLY A 141 0.68 19.00 -1.30
N VAL A 142 0.38 17.96 -0.51
CA VAL A 142 0.69 17.97 0.93
C VAL A 142 2.19 18.00 1.19
N GLU A 143 2.59 18.72 2.23
CA GLU A 143 3.95 18.67 2.79
C GLU A 143 3.98 17.88 4.10
N LEU A 144 5.03 17.09 4.29
CA LEU A 144 5.25 16.31 5.52
C LEU A 144 5.84 17.15 6.66
#